data_AF-A0A817KV43-F1
#
_entry.id   AF-A0A817KV43-F1
#
_cell.length_a   1.000
_cell.length_b   1.000
_cell.length_c   1.000
_cell.angle_alpha   90.00
_cell.angle_beta   90.00
_cell.angle_gamma   90.00
#
_symmetry.space_group_name_H-M   'P 1'
#
loop_
_entity.id
_entity.type
_entity.pdbx_description
1 polymer ?
#
loop_
_entity_poly.entity_id
_entity_poly.type
_entity_poly.pdbx_seq_one_letter_code
_entity_poly.pdbx_strand_id
1 'polypeptide(L)'
;MIIFLLVSLLSPIEIGGKHFNGGTIRWKPIDPYNNSSSVPIAITQSYSWTYPTITCANNVPISTSGRSSANANLTCITDCSTDGGYSTHPVDILTDCVSASSSLGIMSSQRSVNITLGADAHFYLAYQGSAWAPLGSPPKSGSYWSISCYIDLRMRADGLINSPPEANIISPQYVIVNTTTQIQIPVSDVNAGDDLRCRWSAYIPGYRRRRQADQGENRRSQSEDEVHENMSAEKSVAQIRKKRGFKCSWCSSTCSYGCCCKSSACAGTLCSNWYCTINPTCPDITTTTETPGTLPTTISYANRQAIDECGGICYPSSVPNGTTLSSNCTLTFTGLIPNTWYAISLQVEDFINTTSTTPMSSVPVQFLIYVMPLPECPTVPIILPASDCYEIIAGVPTTFNLFVLNNCDPNVIGIADVMMSKTITGLQMTNMTVWPTNDSLVFVVFTFTPQFNQIGLQTFCIIAYTE
;
A
#
# COMPACT_ATOMS: atom_id res chain seq x y z
N MET A 1 0.50 29.00 -40.15
CA MET A 1 1.47 28.23 -39.33
C MET A 1 1.48 28.70 -37.86
N ILE A 2 0.31 29.02 -37.28
CA ILE A 2 0.17 29.51 -35.89
C ILE A 2 -0.87 28.68 -35.10
N ILE A 3 -1.71 27.89 -35.78
CA ILE A 3 -2.77 27.09 -35.14
C ILE A 3 -2.28 25.72 -34.63
N PHE A 4 -1.13 25.22 -35.13
CA PHE A 4 -0.55 23.95 -34.67
C PHE A 4 0.26 24.04 -33.37
N LEU A 5 0.55 25.26 -32.88
CA LEU A 5 1.34 25.49 -31.67
C LEU A 5 0.50 25.60 -30.38
N LEU A 6 -0.82 25.79 -30.52
CA LEU A 6 -1.73 25.93 -29.37
C LEU A 6 -2.32 24.61 -28.85
N VAL A 7 -2.25 23.53 -29.64
CA VAL A 7 -2.79 22.21 -29.24
C VAL A 7 -1.77 21.38 -28.45
N SER A 8 -0.49 21.76 -28.42
CA SER A 8 0.55 21.08 -27.62
C SER A 8 0.70 21.63 -26.18
N LEU A 9 -0.11 22.62 -25.77
CA LEU A 9 -0.09 23.20 -24.42
C LEU A 9 -1.22 22.71 -23.50
N LEU A 10 -2.04 21.77 -23.97
CA LEU A 10 -3.03 21.07 -23.16
C LEU A 10 -2.68 19.57 -23.13
N SER A 11 -1.47 19.26 -22.66
CA SER A 11 -1.35 17.97 -21.97
C SER A 11 -2.21 18.09 -20.71
N PRO A 12 -3.17 17.20 -20.45
CA PRO A 12 -3.74 17.14 -19.12
C PRO A 12 -2.55 16.94 -18.19
N ILE A 13 -2.32 17.91 -17.30
CA ILE A 13 -1.50 17.63 -16.13
C ILE A 13 -2.27 16.50 -15.48
N GLU A 14 -1.76 15.27 -15.60
CA GLU A 14 -2.16 14.22 -14.68
C GLU A 14 -1.74 14.73 -13.31
N ILE A 15 -2.67 15.40 -12.62
CA ILE A 15 -2.60 15.61 -11.18
C ILE A 15 -2.86 14.23 -10.59
N GLY A 16 -1.90 13.32 -10.79
CA GLY A 16 -1.87 12.03 -10.12
C GLY A 16 -1.99 12.32 -8.64
N GLY A 17 -2.95 11.68 -7.98
CA GLY A 17 -3.17 11.89 -6.57
C GLY A 17 -1.86 11.70 -5.81
N LYS A 18 -1.50 12.65 -4.95
CA LYS A 18 -0.31 12.62 -4.09
C LYS A 18 -0.80 12.68 -2.66
N HIS A 19 -1.32 11.59 -2.14
CA HIS A 19 -1.97 11.71 -0.84
C HIS A 19 -2.02 10.45 0.01
N PHE A 20 -1.74 9.26 -0.51
CA PHE A 20 -1.76 8.08 0.33
C PHE A 20 -0.43 7.91 1.07
N ASN A 21 -0.49 7.77 2.39
CA ASN A 21 0.67 7.61 3.28
C ASN A 21 0.70 6.24 3.98
N GLY A 22 -0.19 5.32 3.62
CA GLY A 22 -0.25 3.97 4.20
C GLY A 22 -1.49 3.73 5.06
N GLY A 23 -1.54 2.57 5.68
CA GLY A 23 -2.66 2.14 6.51
C GLY A 23 -2.65 0.65 6.81
N THR A 24 -3.75 0.20 7.38
CA THR A 24 -4.02 -1.20 7.73
C THR A 24 -5.48 -1.54 7.50
N ILE A 25 -5.75 -2.81 7.21
CA ILE A 25 -7.08 -3.41 7.19
C ILE A 25 -7.00 -4.64 8.09
N ARG A 26 -7.87 -4.72 9.07
CA ARG A 26 -7.99 -5.88 9.95
C ARG A 26 -9.44 -6.31 10.06
N TRP A 27 -9.66 -7.53 10.50
CA TRP A 27 -10.99 -8.05 10.82
C TRP A 27 -10.97 -8.73 12.18
N LYS A 28 -12.12 -9.06 12.75
CA LYS A 28 -12.22 -10.00 13.88
C LYS A 28 -13.62 -10.56 13.97
N PRO A 29 -13.81 -11.81 14.43
CA PRO A 29 -15.13 -12.29 14.79
C PRO A 29 -15.68 -11.45 15.96
N ILE A 30 -16.97 -11.15 15.93
CA ILE A 30 -17.65 -10.50 17.07
C ILE A 30 -17.67 -11.46 18.26
N ASP A 31 -17.85 -12.75 17.98
CA ASP A 31 -17.76 -13.84 18.95
C ASP A 31 -16.90 -14.97 18.35
N PRO A 32 -15.69 -15.23 18.88
CA PRO A 32 -14.82 -16.29 18.38
C PRO A 32 -15.35 -17.71 18.66
N TYR A 33 -16.36 -17.86 19.53
CA TYR A 33 -16.99 -19.15 19.85
C TYR A 33 -18.20 -19.47 18.96
N ASN A 34 -18.52 -18.60 18.00
CA ASN A 34 -19.70 -18.76 17.16
C ASN A 34 -19.61 -20.02 16.29
N ASN A 35 -20.56 -20.94 16.46
CA ASN A 35 -20.67 -22.19 15.72
C ASN A 35 -21.85 -22.21 14.72
N SER A 36 -22.45 -21.05 14.46
CA SER A 36 -23.54 -20.89 13.51
C SER A 36 -23.03 -20.98 12.08
N SER A 37 -23.91 -21.27 11.11
CA SER A 37 -23.56 -21.26 9.67
C SER A 37 -23.15 -19.88 9.13
N SER A 38 -23.38 -18.82 9.91
CA SER A 38 -23.09 -17.43 9.59
C SER A 38 -22.39 -16.76 10.78
N VAL A 39 -21.26 -16.14 10.53
CA VAL A 39 -20.38 -15.53 11.54
C VAL A 39 -20.38 -14.01 11.34
N PRO A 40 -20.80 -13.23 12.35
CA PRO A 40 -20.64 -11.78 12.35
C PRO A 40 -19.18 -11.43 12.64
N ILE A 41 -18.62 -10.55 11.81
CA ILE A 41 -17.26 -10.03 11.95
C ILE A 41 -17.27 -8.50 11.90
N ALA A 42 -16.26 -7.88 12.52
CA ALA A 42 -15.97 -6.47 12.37
C ALA A 42 -14.76 -6.31 11.44
N ILE A 43 -14.90 -5.55 10.35
CA ILE A 43 -13.79 -5.12 9.50
C ILE A 43 -13.42 -3.68 9.87
N THR A 44 -12.17 -3.46 10.27
CA THR A 44 -11.64 -2.14 10.61
C THR A 44 -10.60 -1.70 9.58
N GLN A 45 -10.81 -0.53 8.99
CA GLN A 45 -9.89 0.13 8.07
C GLN A 45 -9.28 1.35 8.77
N SER A 46 -7.97 1.55 8.65
CA SER A 46 -7.27 2.73 9.15
C SER A 46 -6.25 3.21 8.13
N TYR A 47 -6.29 4.49 7.78
CA TYR A 47 -5.48 5.08 6.70
C TYR A 47 -4.81 6.38 7.14
N SER A 48 -3.63 6.65 6.58
CA SER A 48 -2.91 7.92 6.72
C SER A 48 -2.85 8.61 5.36
N TRP A 49 -3.03 9.94 5.37
CA TRP A 49 -3.16 10.75 4.18
C TRP A 49 -2.38 12.07 4.28
N THR A 50 -2.05 12.66 3.14
CA THR A 50 -1.51 14.02 3.06
C THR A 50 -2.59 15.06 3.30
N TYR A 51 -2.38 15.91 4.29
CA TYR A 51 -3.22 17.06 4.64
C TYR A 51 -2.57 18.36 4.14
N PRO A 52 -3.32 19.37 3.64
CA PRO A 52 -4.78 19.43 3.50
C PRO A 52 -5.33 18.87 2.19
N THR A 53 -4.50 18.18 1.39
CA THR A 53 -4.95 17.57 0.11
C THR A 53 -6.15 16.66 0.32
N ILE A 54 -6.11 15.84 1.37
CA ILE A 54 -7.26 15.11 1.89
C ILE A 54 -7.77 15.85 3.11
N THR A 55 -9.00 16.33 3.01
CA THR A 55 -9.64 17.08 4.08
C THR A 55 -10.15 16.13 5.16
N CYS A 56 -9.95 16.53 6.41
CA CYS A 56 -10.49 15.85 7.56
C CYS A 56 -12.00 16.07 7.62
N ALA A 57 -12.77 15.00 7.41
CA ALA A 57 -14.23 15.01 7.46
C ALA A 57 -14.77 13.62 7.87
N ASN A 58 -16.04 13.58 8.26
CA ASN A 58 -16.81 12.34 8.24
C ASN A 58 -16.96 11.89 6.79
N ASN A 59 -16.82 10.59 6.51
CA ASN A 59 -16.64 10.07 5.15
C ASN A 59 -15.54 10.82 4.39
N VAL A 60 -14.28 10.55 4.71
CA VAL A 60 -13.11 11.21 4.08
C VAL A 60 -13.26 11.27 2.55
N PRO A 61 -13.23 12.46 1.92
CA PRO A 61 -13.75 12.63 0.56
C PRO A 61 -13.00 11.83 -0.52
N ILE A 62 -13.75 11.02 -1.26
CA ILE A 62 -13.27 10.31 -2.46
C ILE A 62 -13.29 11.18 -3.73
N SER A 63 -13.88 12.38 -3.65
CA SER A 63 -13.91 13.36 -4.73
C SER A 63 -12.58 14.09 -4.95
N THR A 64 -11.62 13.95 -4.03
CA THR A 64 -10.27 14.52 -4.22
C THR A 64 -9.62 13.95 -5.48
N SER A 65 -8.95 14.80 -6.27
CA SER A 65 -8.21 14.38 -7.48
C SER A 65 -7.27 13.20 -7.19
N GLY A 66 -7.35 12.16 -8.03
CA GLY A 66 -6.61 10.91 -7.85
C GLY A 66 -7.25 9.89 -6.89
N ARG A 67 -8.42 10.20 -6.29
CA ARG A 67 -9.28 9.24 -5.57
C ARG A 67 -10.60 8.94 -6.30
N SER A 68 -10.92 9.69 -7.35
CA SER A 68 -12.17 9.52 -8.10
C SER A 68 -12.29 8.15 -8.80
N SER A 69 -11.18 7.44 -8.97
CA SER A 69 -11.11 6.06 -9.49
C SER A 69 -10.88 5.01 -8.39
N ALA A 70 -10.86 5.40 -7.12
CA ALA A 70 -10.81 4.43 -6.02
C ALA A 70 -12.10 3.62 -6.06
N ASN A 71 -11.98 2.30 -6.22
CA ASN A 71 -13.11 1.39 -6.09
C ASN A 71 -13.81 1.73 -4.78
N ALA A 72 -15.11 2.10 -4.84
CA ALA A 72 -15.82 2.59 -3.67
C ALA A 72 -15.83 1.56 -2.52
N ASN A 73 -15.53 0.29 -2.82
CA ASN A 73 -15.54 -0.81 -1.87
C ASN A 73 -14.21 -1.56 -1.80
N LEU A 74 -13.93 -2.13 -0.63
CA LEU A 74 -12.91 -3.15 -0.45
C LEU A 74 -13.22 -4.33 -1.38
N THR A 75 -12.23 -4.73 -2.16
CA THR A 75 -12.41 -5.68 -3.26
C THR A 75 -11.82 -7.04 -2.88
N CYS A 76 -12.56 -8.12 -3.13
CA CYS A 76 -11.97 -9.45 -3.06
C CYS A 76 -11.00 -9.64 -4.23
N ILE A 77 -9.77 -10.06 -3.94
CA ILE A 77 -8.69 -10.18 -4.94
C ILE A 77 -8.26 -11.62 -5.22
N THR A 78 -8.52 -12.54 -4.29
CA THR A 78 -8.14 -13.96 -4.41
C THR A 78 -9.08 -14.82 -3.57
N ASP A 79 -9.35 -16.03 -4.03
CA ASP A 79 -10.26 -17.01 -3.40
C ASP A 79 -11.69 -16.47 -3.20
N CYS A 80 -12.16 -15.65 -4.14
CA CYS A 80 -13.47 -15.00 -4.03
C CYS A 80 -14.67 -15.95 -4.15
N SER A 81 -14.46 -17.20 -4.55
CA SER A 81 -15.52 -18.23 -4.50
C SER A 81 -15.85 -18.67 -3.08
N THR A 82 -14.95 -18.42 -2.13
CA THR A 82 -15.07 -18.79 -0.72
C THR A 82 -15.24 -17.55 0.15
N ASP A 83 -15.81 -16.48 -0.40
CA ASP A 83 -15.95 -15.19 0.27
C ASP A 83 -17.12 -15.12 1.27
N GLY A 84 -17.84 -16.23 1.46
CA GLY A 84 -18.97 -16.32 2.39
C GLY A 84 -20.12 -15.37 2.07
N GLY A 85 -20.24 -14.90 0.83
CA GLY A 85 -21.26 -13.94 0.41
C GLY A 85 -20.79 -12.48 0.40
N TYR A 86 -19.53 -12.19 0.73
CA TYR A 86 -18.99 -10.83 0.78
C TYR A 86 -19.26 -10.02 -0.50
N SER A 87 -19.08 -10.62 -1.68
CA SER A 87 -19.26 -9.95 -2.99
C SER A 87 -20.68 -9.41 -3.21
N THR A 88 -21.68 -9.87 -2.45
CA THR A 88 -23.06 -9.37 -2.52
C THR A 88 -23.28 -8.10 -1.69
N HIS A 89 -22.48 -7.91 -0.63
CA HIS A 89 -22.59 -6.78 0.30
C HIS A 89 -21.19 -6.28 0.68
N PRO A 90 -20.42 -5.75 -0.29
CA PRO A 90 -19.04 -5.33 -0.05
C PRO A 90 -18.99 -4.08 0.84
N VAL A 91 -17.97 -4.02 1.70
CA VAL A 91 -17.74 -2.89 2.60
C VAL A 91 -17.11 -1.73 1.84
N ASP A 92 -17.64 -0.53 2.02
CA ASP A 92 -17.08 0.68 1.42
C ASP A 92 -15.68 1.02 1.98
N ILE A 93 -14.86 1.73 1.21
CA ILE A 93 -13.53 2.20 1.63
C ILE A 93 -13.60 3.49 2.48
N LEU A 94 -14.80 4.01 2.74
CA LEU A 94 -14.95 5.28 3.43
C LEU A 94 -14.57 5.09 4.89
N THR A 95 -13.81 6.05 5.38
CA THR A 95 -13.39 6.12 6.77
C THR A 95 -13.77 7.49 7.32
N ASP A 96 -13.78 7.63 8.63
CA ASP A 96 -14.01 8.90 9.29
C ASP A 96 -12.69 9.46 9.78
N CYS A 97 -12.49 10.77 9.62
CA CYS A 97 -11.28 11.41 10.12
C CYS A 97 -11.16 11.21 11.64
N VAL A 98 -10.00 10.76 12.08
CA VAL A 98 -9.65 10.59 13.50
C VAL A 98 -8.82 11.79 13.96
N SER A 99 -7.83 12.19 13.17
CA SER A 99 -6.94 13.31 13.48
C SER A 99 -6.42 13.98 12.21
N ALA A 100 -6.05 15.25 12.33
CA ALA A 100 -5.27 15.96 11.31
C ALA A 100 -4.25 16.87 11.99
N SER A 101 -3.07 16.98 11.37
CA SER A 101 -2.00 17.90 11.75
C SER A 101 -1.60 18.73 10.53
N SER A 102 -1.82 20.05 10.62
CA SER A 102 -1.43 20.99 9.57
C SER A 102 0.08 21.17 9.48
N SER A 103 0.79 21.12 10.62
CA SER A 103 2.25 21.28 10.65
C SER A 103 2.97 20.08 10.05
N LEU A 104 2.46 18.86 10.29
CA LEU A 104 3.01 17.65 9.67
C LEU A 104 2.48 17.38 8.26
N GLY A 105 1.40 18.04 7.86
CA GLY A 105 0.72 17.73 6.61
C GLY A 105 0.15 16.30 6.57
N ILE A 106 -0.34 15.80 7.71
CA ILE A 106 -0.86 14.42 7.85
C ILE A 106 -2.30 14.44 8.37
N MET A 107 -3.12 13.52 7.87
CA MET A 107 -4.43 13.19 8.42
C MET A 107 -4.55 11.68 8.60
N SER A 108 -5.11 11.24 9.72
CA SER A 108 -5.47 9.84 9.95
C SER A 108 -6.99 9.66 9.91
N SER A 109 -7.44 8.53 9.39
CA SER A 109 -8.85 8.16 9.35
C SER A 109 -9.07 6.70 9.66
N GLN A 110 -10.22 6.37 10.23
CA GLN A 110 -10.56 5.01 10.63
C GLN A 110 -12.07 4.77 10.51
N ARG A 111 -12.47 3.53 10.25
CA ARG A 111 -13.85 3.06 10.42
C ARG A 111 -13.88 1.57 10.70
N SER A 112 -14.85 1.14 11.51
CA SER A 112 -15.17 -0.27 11.70
C SER A 112 -16.60 -0.54 11.24
N VAL A 113 -16.80 -1.58 10.43
CA VAL A 113 -18.10 -2.00 9.90
C VAL A 113 -18.33 -3.46 10.27
N ASN A 114 -19.51 -3.77 10.79
CA ASN A 114 -19.90 -5.14 11.07
C ASN A 114 -20.60 -5.73 9.86
N ILE A 115 -20.17 -6.93 9.45
CA ILE A 115 -20.80 -7.70 8.39
C ILE A 115 -20.96 -9.16 8.84
N THR A 116 -21.77 -9.92 8.13
CA THR A 116 -21.95 -11.35 8.38
C THR A 116 -21.52 -12.13 7.15
N LEU A 117 -20.68 -13.14 7.36
CA LEU A 117 -20.18 -14.03 6.32
C LEU A 117 -20.52 -15.49 6.65
N GLY A 118 -20.49 -16.38 5.65
CA GLY A 118 -20.57 -17.83 5.89
C GLY A 118 -19.43 -18.33 6.77
N ALA A 119 -19.70 -19.33 7.63
CA ALA A 119 -18.72 -19.84 8.60
C ALA A 119 -17.44 -20.44 7.99
N ASP A 120 -17.47 -20.87 6.73
CA ASP A 120 -16.30 -21.39 6.02
C ASP A 120 -15.59 -20.35 5.14
N ALA A 121 -15.90 -19.06 5.31
CA ALA A 121 -15.34 -18.01 4.46
C ALA A 121 -13.81 -17.92 4.62
N HIS A 122 -13.07 -17.98 3.51
CA HIS A 122 -11.63 -17.80 3.48
C HIS A 122 -11.19 -17.17 2.17
N PHE A 123 -10.70 -15.93 2.21
CA PHE A 123 -10.40 -15.13 1.01
C PHE A 123 -9.53 -13.92 1.31
N TYR A 124 -8.98 -13.33 0.25
CA TYR A 124 -8.18 -12.10 0.33
C TYR A 124 -9.02 -10.88 -0.03
N LEU A 125 -9.04 -9.92 0.88
CA LEU A 125 -9.68 -8.62 0.71
C LEU A 125 -8.60 -7.55 0.56
N ALA A 126 -8.79 -6.55 -0.31
CA ALA A 126 -7.83 -5.47 -0.44
C ALA A 126 -8.42 -4.10 -0.73
N TYR A 127 -7.69 -3.07 -0.30
CA TYR A 127 -7.83 -1.71 -0.79
C TYR A 127 -6.66 -1.37 -1.73
N GLN A 128 -6.98 -1.00 -2.97
CA GLN A 128 -6.00 -0.74 -4.03
C GLN A 128 -6.18 0.65 -4.63
N GLY A 129 -5.08 1.27 -5.03
CA GLY A 129 -5.08 2.56 -5.73
C GLY A 129 -3.69 2.96 -6.20
N SER A 130 -3.54 4.18 -6.73
CA SER A 130 -2.34 4.60 -7.50
C SER A 130 -1.85 6.01 -7.19
N ALA A 131 -2.17 6.51 -6.01
CA ALA A 131 -1.96 7.90 -5.59
C ALA A 131 -1.07 8.05 -4.33
N TRP A 132 -0.07 7.15 -4.19
CA TRP A 132 0.93 7.24 -3.12
C TRP A 132 1.55 8.65 -3.09
N ALA A 133 1.88 9.13 -1.89
CA ALA A 133 2.77 10.28 -1.76
C ALA A 133 4.08 10.03 -2.53
N PRO A 134 4.75 11.07 -3.06
CA PRO A 134 5.96 10.90 -3.86
C PRO A 134 7.07 10.15 -3.09
N LEU A 135 7.61 9.08 -3.69
CA LEU A 135 8.59 8.19 -3.04
C LEU A 135 9.97 8.26 -3.71
N GLY A 136 11.01 8.03 -2.93
CA GLY A 136 12.40 7.91 -3.39
C GLY A 136 13.04 9.24 -3.80
N SER A 137 14.26 9.13 -4.34
CA SER A 137 15.05 10.26 -4.85
C SER A 137 15.63 9.90 -6.22
N PRO A 138 15.27 10.61 -7.31
CA PRO A 138 14.29 11.70 -7.36
C PRO A 138 12.86 11.22 -7.03
N PRO A 139 11.97 12.08 -6.49
CA PRO A 139 10.62 11.68 -6.11
C PRO A 139 9.80 11.17 -7.28
N LYS A 140 9.26 9.95 -7.15
CA LYS A 140 8.36 9.31 -8.13
C LYS A 140 6.92 9.36 -7.61
N SER A 141 6.02 9.86 -8.44
CA SER A 141 4.57 9.91 -8.16
C SER A 141 3.84 8.77 -8.88
N GLY A 142 2.62 8.47 -8.45
CA GLY A 142 1.74 7.51 -9.14
C GLY A 142 2.00 6.04 -8.79
N SER A 143 2.76 5.76 -7.73
CA SER A 143 2.99 4.40 -7.27
C SER A 143 1.67 3.75 -6.83
N TYR A 144 1.53 2.45 -7.11
CA TYR A 144 0.38 1.67 -6.70
C TYR A 144 0.51 1.21 -5.24
N TRP A 145 -0.58 1.21 -4.49
CA TRP A 145 -0.70 0.47 -3.24
C TRP A 145 -1.68 -0.69 -3.40
N SER A 146 -1.48 -1.70 -2.57
CA SER A 146 -2.45 -2.75 -2.34
C SER A 146 -2.33 -3.12 -0.87
N ILE A 147 -3.31 -2.78 -0.04
CA ILE A 147 -3.38 -3.22 1.36
C ILE A 147 -4.25 -4.45 1.36
N SER A 148 -3.64 -5.63 1.42
CA SER A 148 -4.34 -6.91 1.36
C SER A 148 -4.34 -7.61 2.71
N CYS A 149 -5.53 -7.99 3.14
CA CYS A 149 -5.81 -8.73 4.36
C CYS A 149 -6.39 -10.10 4.01
N TYR A 150 -6.00 -11.13 4.76
CA TYR A 150 -6.55 -12.48 4.62
C TYR A 150 -7.61 -12.71 5.70
N ILE A 151 -8.84 -13.01 5.28
CA ILE A 151 -9.95 -13.39 6.16
C ILE A 151 -10.05 -14.91 6.15
N ASP A 152 -10.13 -15.54 7.31
CA ASP A 152 -10.34 -16.99 7.48
C ASP A 152 -11.24 -17.27 8.69
N LEU A 153 -12.48 -17.65 8.42
CA LEU A 153 -13.49 -17.92 9.45
C LEU A 153 -13.60 -19.39 9.81
N ARG A 154 -12.80 -20.25 9.18
CA ARG A 154 -12.82 -21.69 9.46
C ARG A 154 -12.42 -21.93 10.91
N MET A 155 -13.14 -22.84 11.57
CA MET A 155 -12.90 -23.18 12.96
C MET A 155 -11.49 -23.79 13.13
N ARG A 156 -10.74 -23.29 14.11
CA ARG A 156 -9.45 -23.86 14.55
C ARG A 156 -9.66 -25.22 15.21
N ALA A 157 -8.56 -25.95 15.35
CA ALA A 157 -8.56 -27.26 16.03
C ALA A 157 -8.91 -27.17 17.53
N ASP A 158 -8.71 -26.00 18.15
CA ASP A 158 -9.10 -25.71 19.54
C ASP A 158 -10.57 -25.30 19.70
N GLY A 159 -11.34 -25.23 18.60
CA GLY A 159 -12.75 -24.90 18.62
C GLY A 159 -13.07 -23.41 18.61
N LEU A 160 -12.09 -22.55 18.29
CA LEU A 160 -12.26 -21.11 18.14
C LEU A 160 -12.16 -20.67 16.68
N ILE A 161 -12.88 -19.63 16.30
CA ILE A 161 -12.58 -18.87 15.09
C ILE A 161 -11.37 -18.00 15.38
N ASN A 162 -10.44 -17.92 14.43
CA ASN A 162 -9.23 -17.14 14.63
C ASN A 162 -9.54 -15.65 14.86
N SER A 163 -8.87 -15.03 15.84
CA SER A 163 -8.89 -13.58 16.01
C SER A 163 -7.54 -13.03 15.56
N PRO A 164 -7.45 -12.36 14.41
CA PRO A 164 -6.17 -11.94 13.86
C PRO A 164 -5.50 -10.87 14.74
N PRO A 165 -4.17 -10.69 14.60
CA PRO A 165 -3.41 -9.82 15.47
C PRO A 165 -3.78 -8.36 15.25
N GLU A 166 -3.60 -7.55 16.29
CA GLU A 166 -3.64 -6.10 16.16
C GLU A 166 -2.25 -5.56 15.87
N ALA A 167 -2.11 -4.83 14.76
CA ALA A 167 -0.92 -4.07 14.42
C ALA A 167 -1.30 -2.65 13.99
N ASN A 168 -0.66 -1.65 14.58
CA ASN A 168 -0.90 -0.25 14.23
C ASN A 168 0.37 0.57 14.43
N ILE A 169 0.81 1.25 13.37
CA ILE A 169 1.95 2.15 13.40
C ILE A 169 1.54 3.51 12.84
N ILE A 170 2.07 4.57 13.46
CA ILE A 170 1.87 5.92 12.98
C ILE A 170 2.66 6.11 11.68
N SER A 171 2.01 6.64 10.66
CA SER A 171 2.68 7.03 9.42
C SER A 171 2.76 8.55 9.33
N PRO A 172 3.96 9.14 9.14
CA PRO A 172 5.23 8.48 8.91
C PRO A 172 6.07 8.27 10.18
N GLN A 173 7.14 7.50 10.02
CA GLN A 173 8.26 7.40 10.95
C GLN A 173 9.39 8.33 10.49
N TYR A 174 10.14 8.90 11.42
CA TYR A 174 11.22 9.85 11.12
C TYR A 174 12.57 9.24 11.47
N VAL A 175 13.53 9.34 10.56
CA VAL A 175 14.90 8.82 10.76
C VAL A 175 15.91 9.86 10.30
N ILE A 176 17.04 9.97 10.99
CA ILE A 176 18.12 10.90 10.62
C ILE A 176 18.99 10.24 9.54
N VAL A 177 19.40 11.01 8.54
CA VAL A 177 20.28 10.53 7.47
C VAL A 177 21.57 9.93 8.04
N ASN A 178 22.04 8.83 7.44
CA ASN A 178 23.20 8.04 7.84
C ASN A 178 23.14 7.45 9.26
N THR A 179 21.97 7.46 9.90
CA THR A 179 21.76 6.83 11.21
C THR A 179 20.95 5.56 11.02
N THR A 180 21.46 4.45 11.56
CA THR A 180 20.69 3.20 11.62
C THR A 180 19.68 3.29 12.75
N THR A 181 18.40 3.28 12.40
CA THR A 181 17.28 3.36 13.35
C THR A 181 16.55 2.01 13.38
N GLN A 182 16.25 1.55 14.58
CA GLN A 182 15.34 0.43 14.80
C GLN A 182 13.93 0.97 15.04
N ILE A 183 12.98 0.53 14.22
CA ILE A 183 11.56 0.89 14.32
C ILE A 183 10.82 -0.39 14.73
N GLN A 184 10.27 -0.39 15.94
CA GLN A 184 9.43 -1.49 16.41
C GLN A 184 8.00 -1.30 15.91
N ILE A 185 7.47 -2.27 15.16
CA ILE A 185 6.04 -2.29 14.84
C ILE A 185 5.30 -2.83 16.07
N PRO A 186 4.37 -2.07 16.67
CA PRO A 186 3.55 -2.57 17.77
C PRO A 186 2.61 -3.66 17.27
N VAL A 187 2.69 -4.85 17.86
CA VAL A 187 1.86 -6.00 17.55
C VAL A 187 1.34 -6.63 18.85
N SER A 188 0.11 -7.12 18.84
CA SER A 188 -0.50 -7.81 19.98
C SER A 188 -1.56 -8.80 19.50
N ASP A 189 -1.71 -9.91 20.21
CA ASP A 189 -2.76 -10.90 19.95
C ASP A 189 -3.61 -11.14 21.20
N VAL A 190 -4.89 -11.46 20.99
CA VAL A 190 -5.83 -11.80 22.08
C VAL A 190 -5.83 -13.30 22.39
N ASN A 191 -5.46 -14.14 21.42
CA ASN A 191 -5.35 -15.57 21.56
C ASN A 191 -4.04 -15.92 22.30
N ALA A 192 -4.19 -16.45 23.51
CA ALA A 192 -3.04 -16.81 24.34
C ALA A 192 -2.26 -17.98 23.74
N GLY A 193 -0.95 -17.82 23.58
CA GLY A 193 -0.05 -18.85 23.06
C GLY A 193 0.27 -18.73 21.56
N ASP A 194 -0.43 -17.84 20.86
CA ASP A 194 -0.15 -17.54 19.46
C ASP A 194 1.19 -16.76 19.35
N ASP A 195 1.94 -17.03 18.27
CA ASP A 195 3.24 -16.46 17.96
C ASP A 195 3.11 -15.50 16.78
N LEU A 196 3.45 -14.23 17.01
CA LEU A 196 3.33 -13.18 16.00
C LEU A 196 4.65 -12.97 15.28
N ARG A 197 4.60 -12.97 13.94
CA ARG A 197 5.78 -12.78 13.11
C ARG A 197 5.52 -11.76 12.02
N CYS A 198 6.51 -10.93 11.76
CA CYS A 198 6.47 -10.03 10.62
C CYS A 198 7.25 -10.57 9.43
N ARG A 199 6.70 -10.34 8.24
CA ARG A 199 7.41 -10.48 6.97
C ARG A 199 7.13 -9.28 6.06
N TRP A 200 7.96 -9.13 5.03
CA TRP A 200 7.65 -8.22 3.95
C TRP A 200 6.40 -8.68 3.20
N SER A 201 5.55 -7.73 2.82
CA SER A 201 4.51 -7.98 1.83
C SER A 201 5.13 -8.38 0.50
N ALA A 202 4.52 -9.34 -0.18
CA ALA A 202 5.07 -9.93 -1.39
C ALA A 202 4.07 -9.90 -2.56
N TYR A 203 4.63 -9.96 -3.76
CA TYR A 203 3.89 -10.37 -4.94
C TYR A 203 4.00 -11.89 -5.09
N ILE A 204 2.87 -12.58 -4.98
CA ILE A 204 2.79 -14.04 -5.13
C ILE A 204 2.22 -14.33 -6.53
N PRO A 205 3.03 -14.87 -7.46
CA PRO A 205 2.55 -15.19 -8.80
C PRO A 205 1.41 -16.21 -8.77
N GLY A 206 0.42 -16.01 -9.63
CA GLY A 206 -0.70 -16.94 -9.87
C GLY A 206 -1.03 -17.02 -11.36
N TYR A 207 -1.99 -17.88 -11.72
CA TYR A 207 -2.52 -17.98 -13.07
C TYR A 207 -3.26 -16.68 -13.42
N ARG A 208 -2.62 -15.84 -14.24
CA ARG A 208 -3.19 -14.58 -14.71
C ARG A 208 -4.27 -14.88 -15.75
N ARG A 209 -5.55 -14.60 -15.47
CA ARG A 209 -6.40 -14.07 -16.55
C ARG A 209 -5.80 -12.70 -16.89
N ARG A 210 -5.35 -12.51 -18.13
CA ARG A 210 -4.99 -11.17 -18.63
C ARG A 210 -6.17 -10.23 -18.31
N ARG A 211 -5.95 -9.21 -17.47
CA ARG A 211 -6.89 -8.10 -17.33
C ARG A 211 -7.04 -7.47 -18.72
N GLN A 212 -8.27 -7.44 -19.23
CA GLN A 212 -8.67 -6.60 -20.35
C GLN A 212 -8.32 -5.16 -19.99
N ALA A 213 -7.47 -4.54 -20.79
CA ALA A 213 -7.39 -3.10 -20.85
C ALA A 213 -8.73 -2.56 -21.37
N ASP A 214 -9.25 -1.56 -20.66
CA ASP A 214 -10.33 -0.63 -21.03
C ASP A 214 -11.49 -1.14 -21.89
N GLN A 215 -12.65 -1.28 -21.25
CA GLN A 215 -13.92 -1.06 -21.94
C GLN A 215 -14.11 0.44 -22.19
N GLY A 216 -13.63 0.89 -23.35
CA GLY A 216 -14.15 2.07 -24.05
C GLY A 216 -14.98 1.59 -25.24
N GLU A 217 -16.30 1.73 -25.13
CA GLU A 217 -17.32 1.80 -26.18
C GLU A 217 -17.15 0.98 -27.48
N ASN A 218 -18.06 0.02 -27.68
CA ASN A 218 -19.08 0.25 -28.72
C ASN A 218 -20.34 -0.57 -28.45
N ARG A 219 -21.41 0.13 -28.03
CA ARG A 219 -22.78 -0.32 -28.24
C ARG A 219 -23.03 -0.35 -29.74
N ARG A 220 -23.18 -1.53 -30.33
CA ARG A 220 -24.12 -1.77 -31.44
C ARG A 220 -24.79 -3.13 -31.26
N SER A 221 -26.03 -3.02 -30.83
CA SER A 221 -27.22 -3.84 -31.12
C SER A 221 -27.01 -5.23 -31.72
N GLN A 222 -27.52 -6.23 -31.01
CA GLN A 222 -28.09 -7.43 -31.63
C GLN A 222 -29.41 -7.06 -32.34
N SER A 223 -29.45 -7.33 -33.63
CA SER A 223 -30.56 -7.84 -34.48
C SER A 223 -30.06 -7.56 -35.92
N GLU A 224 -30.03 -8.48 -36.87
CA GLU A 224 -31.07 -9.35 -37.37
C GLU A 224 -30.42 -10.42 -38.27
N ASP A 225 -30.93 -11.65 -38.20
CA ASP A 225 -31.05 -12.48 -39.39
C ASP A 225 -31.95 -11.73 -40.39
N GLU A 226 -31.51 -11.56 -41.65
CA GLU A 226 -32.31 -11.75 -42.86
C GLU A 226 -31.63 -11.17 -44.13
N VAL A 227 -31.43 -12.07 -45.11
CA VAL A 227 -31.84 -11.91 -46.52
C VAL A 227 -31.09 -10.91 -47.43
N HIS A 228 -30.32 -11.52 -48.34
CA HIS A 228 -30.20 -11.30 -49.79
C HIS A 228 -29.98 -9.91 -50.45
N GLU A 229 -29.05 -9.98 -51.41
CA GLU A 229 -29.03 -9.38 -52.76
C GLU A 229 -28.19 -8.13 -53.08
N ASN A 230 -27.23 -8.40 -54.00
CA ASN A 230 -26.81 -7.64 -55.19
C ASN A 230 -26.11 -6.29 -54.98
N MET A 231 -24.79 -6.28 -55.20
CA MET A 231 -24.11 -5.91 -56.46
C MET A 231 -24.20 -4.42 -56.80
N SER A 232 -23.08 -3.69 -56.69
CA SER A 232 -22.34 -3.18 -57.86
C SER A 232 -21.23 -2.17 -57.51
N ALA A 233 -20.15 -2.26 -58.29
CA ALA A 233 -19.10 -1.27 -58.58
C ALA A 233 -18.11 -0.89 -57.45
N GLU A 234 -16.96 -1.56 -57.31
CA GLU A 234 -15.69 -1.33 -58.05
C GLU A 234 -15.11 0.11 -57.98
N LYS A 235 -14.01 0.23 -57.21
CA LYS A 235 -12.63 0.59 -57.64
C LYS A 235 -11.93 1.70 -56.84
N SER A 236 -10.66 1.42 -56.56
CA SER A 236 -9.63 2.22 -55.87
C SER A 236 -9.86 2.35 -54.35
N VAL A 237 -9.05 1.77 -53.47
CA VAL A 237 -7.63 2.09 -53.24
C VAL A 237 -6.88 0.83 -52.79
N ALA A 238 -6.54 -0.02 -53.75
CA ALA A 238 -5.41 -0.94 -53.61
C ALA A 238 -4.13 -0.16 -53.95
N GLN A 239 -3.68 0.73 -53.06
CA GLN A 239 -2.32 1.31 -53.06
C GLN A 239 -2.17 2.19 -51.81
N ILE A 240 -1.59 1.61 -50.75
CA ILE A 240 -0.67 2.17 -49.73
C ILE A 240 -0.63 1.14 -48.57
N ARG A 241 -0.14 -0.07 -48.87
CA ARG A 241 0.55 -0.91 -47.87
C ARG A 241 2.04 -0.72 -48.10
N LYS A 242 2.56 0.44 -47.70
CA LYS A 242 4.01 0.62 -47.57
C LYS A 242 4.46 -0.05 -46.28
N LYS A 243 5.06 -1.22 -46.47
CA LYS A 243 5.99 -1.95 -45.62
C LYS A 243 6.70 -1.06 -44.59
N ARG A 244 6.46 -1.28 -43.29
CA ARG A 244 7.49 -1.01 -42.26
C ARG A 244 8.55 -2.10 -42.43
N GLY A 245 9.68 -1.76 -43.06
CA GLY A 245 10.83 -2.65 -43.17
C GLY A 245 11.48 -2.83 -41.80
N PHE A 246 11.45 -4.06 -41.28
CA PHE A 246 12.29 -4.47 -40.15
C PHE A 246 13.71 -4.73 -40.65
N LYS A 247 14.71 -4.07 -40.07
CA LYS A 247 16.14 -4.22 -40.41
C LYS A 247 16.73 -5.40 -39.63
N CYS A 248 17.32 -6.37 -40.33
CA CYS A 248 18.27 -7.34 -39.75
C CYS A 248 19.69 -6.72 -39.72
N SER A 249 20.51 -7.09 -38.74
CA SER A 249 21.91 -6.66 -38.63
C SER A 249 22.86 -7.58 -39.40
N TRP A 250 23.93 -7.01 -39.97
CA TRP A 250 25.03 -7.78 -40.55
C TRP A 250 26.01 -8.15 -39.42
N CYS A 251 26.22 -9.45 -39.20
CA CYS A 251 27.08 -9.96 -38.14
C CYS A 251 28.43 -10.44 -38.71
N SER A 252 29.51 -10.31 -37.94
CA SER A 252 30.85 -10.79 -38.29
C SER A 252 31.42 -11.83 -37.32
N SER A 253 30.61 -12.38 -36.40
CA SER A 253 31.09 -13.24 -35.31
C SER A 253 30.35 -14.57 -35.21
N THR A 254 30.93 -15.47 -34.41
CA THR A 254 30.70 -16.91 -34.27
C THR A 254 29.33 -17.37 -33.76
N CYS A 255 28.37 -16.45 -33.51
CA CYS A 255 26.98 -16.80 -33.17
C CYS A 255 26.03 -16.13 -34.17
N SER A 256 25.41 -16.94 -35.05
CA SER A 256 24.64 -16.47 -36.21
C SER A 256 23.14 -16.21 -35.93
N TYR A 257 22.70 -16.33 -34.68
CA TYR A 257 21.29 -16.12 -34.32
C TYR A 257 20.86 -14.66 -34.55
N GLY A 258 19.80 -14.45 -35.33
CA GLY A 258 19.27 -13.11 -35.64
C GLY A 258 19.96 -12.36 -36.79
N CYS A 259 20.96 -12.95 -37.46
CA CYS A 259 21.67 -12.34 -38.59
C CYS A 259 20.88 -12.47 -39.91
N CYS A 260 21.10 -11.56 -40.87
CA CYS A 260 20.43 -11.62 -42.17
C CYS A 260 20.79 -12.90 -42.94
N CYS A 261 19.79 -13.60 -43.50
CA CYS A 261 19.97 -14.84 -44.27
C CYS A 261 20.91 -14.74 -45.49
N LYS A 262 21.15 -13.53 -46.00
CA LYS A 262 22.06 -13.30 -47.13
C LYS A 262 23.54 -13.14 -46.73
N SER A 263 23.84 -13.12 -45.42
CA SER A 263 25.21 -13.00 -44.95
C SER A 263 25.94 -14.35 -45.08
N SER A 264 27.23 -14.30 -45.45
CA SER A 264 28.11 -15.49 -45.47
C SER A 264 28.24 -16.16 -44.10
N ALA A 265 27.93 -15.43 -43.02
CA ALA A 265 27.91 -15.91 -41.65
C ALA A 265 26.75 -16.86 -41.31
N CYS A 266 25.75 -17.02 -42.20
CA CYS A 266 24.64 -17.97 -42.03
C CYS A 266 24.81 -19.29 -42.81
N ALA A 267 25.97 -19.53 -43.43
CA ALA A 267 26.24 -20.77 -44.13
C ALA A 267 26.14 -21.97 -43.16
N GLY A 268 25.20 -22.89 -43.42
CA GLY A 268 24.97 -24.09 -42.60
C GLY A 268 23.84 -23.98 -41.56
N THR A 269 23.06 -22.89 -41.52
CA THR A 269 21.90 -22.72 -40.60
C THR A 269 20.56 -22.64 -41.32
N LEU A 270 19.46 -22.98 -40.64
CA LEU A 270 18.09 -22.87 -41.17
C LEU A 270 17.54 -21.44 -41.06
N CYS A 271 17.01 -20.89 -42.14
CA CYS A 271 16.44 -19.53 -42.18
C CYS A 271 14.93 -19.52 -41.97
N SER A 272 14.45 -18.64 -41.08
CA SER A 272 13.02 -18.32 -40.92
C SER A 272 12.77 -16.87 -41.29
N ASN A 273 11.95 -16.65 -42.31
CA ASN A 273 11.70 -15.35 -42.93
C ASN A 273 12.98 -14.65 -43.43
N TRP A 274 13.62 -13.80 -42.61
CA TRP A 274 14.77 -12.98 -42.99
C TRP A 274 15.99 -13.14 -42.07
N TYR A 275 15.93 -14.02 -41.07
CA TYR A 275 17.02 -14.24 -40.10
C TYR A 275 17.26 -15.72 -39.79
N CYS A 276 18.45 -15.99 -39.23
CA CYS A 276 18.97 -17.34 -39.04
C CYS A 276 18.52 -17.97 -37.70
N THR A 277 18.07 -19.22 -37.83
CA THR A 277 17.41 -20.14 -36.90
C THR A 277 18.11 -20.43 -35.59
N ILE A 278 19.21 -21.19 -35.70
CA ILE A 278 19.98 -21.84 -34.62
C ILE A 278 21.29 -22.39 -35.24
N ASN A 279 22.40 -22.40 -34.48
CA ASN A 279 23.54 -23.34 -34.60
C ASN A 279 23.80 -23.90 -33.17
N PRO A 280 24.19 -25.18 -32.96
CA PRO A 280 24.19 -25.82 -31.64
C PRO A 280 25.33 -25.41 -30.68
N THR A 281 26.02 -24.29 -30.93
CA THR A 281 27.16 -23.84 -30.10
C THR A 281 26.93 -22.52 -29.37
N CYS A 282 25.72 -21.95 -29.38
CA CYS A 282 25.40 -20.81 -28.52
C CYS A 282 24.79 -21.32 -27.19
N PRO A 283 25.32 -20.94 -26.01
CA PRO A 283 24.85 -21.46 -24.72
C PRO A 283 23.41 -21.02 -24.42
N ASP A 284 22.58 -22.00 -24.01
CA ASP A 284 21.16 -21.85 -23.72
C ASP A 284 20.87 -20.80 -22.64
N ILE A 285 20.03 -19.82 -22.98
CA ILE A 285 19.21 -19.11 -22.02
C ILE A 285 17.86 -19.83 -22.04
N THR A 286 17.60 -20.63 -21.02
CA THR A 286 16.34 -21.38 -20.89
C THR A 286 15.15 -20.45 -20.70
N THR A 287 14.42 -20.20 -21.79
CA THR A 287 12.99 -19.86 -21.77
C THR A 287 12.22 -21.00 -22.43
N THR A 288 11.54 -21.81 -21.63
CA THR A 288 10.66 -22.87 -22.12
C THR A 288 9.34 -22.28 -22.64
N THR A 289 9.15 -22.33 -23.95
CA THR A 289 7.84 -22.28 -24.62
C THR A 289 7.41 -23.71 -24.94
N GLU A 290 6.24 -24.12 -24.42
CA GLU A 290 5.62 -25.41 -24.67
C GLU A 290 5.12 -25.56 -26.11
N THR A 291 5.17 -26.79 -26.61
CA THR A 291 4.80 -27.20 -27.97
C THR A 291 3.27 -27.43 -28.07
N PRO A 292 2.60 -27.09 -29.18
CA PRO A 292 1.16 -27.32 -29.35
C PRO A 292 0.85 -28.76 -29.75
N GLY A 293 -0.07 -29.41 -29.03
CA GLY A 293 -0.74 -30.63 -29.50
C GLY A 293 -0.63 -31.85 -28.59
N THR A 294 -1.20 -31.78 -27.39
CA THR A 294 -1.66 -32.96 -26.66
C THR A 294 -2.87 -32.57 -25.80
N LEU A 295 -4.04 -33.14 -26.08
CA LEU A 295 -5.15 -33.20 -25.13
C LEU A 295 -4.85 -34.34 -24.16
N PRO A 296 -4.69 -34.06 -22.85
CA PRO A 296 -5.36 -34.92 -21.88
C PRO A 296 -5.84 -34.19 -20.61
N THR A 297 -7.09 -34.51 -20.28
CA THR A 297 -7.66 -34.75 -18.95
C THR A 297 -7.72 -33.60 -17.95
N THR A 298 -8.96 -33.19 -17.68
CA THR A 298 -9.44 -32.46 -16.50
C THR A 298 -8.95 -33.11 -15.21
N ILE A 299 -7.87 -32.57 -14.65
CA ILE A 299 -7.64 -32.56 -13.20
C ILE A 299 -7.67 -31.08 -12.80
N SER A 300 -8.62 -30.76 -11.93
CA SER A 300 -8.86 -29.45 -11.36
C SER A 300 -7.63 -28.95 -10.59
N TYR A 301 -6.76 -28.18 -11.26
CA TYR A 301 -5.85 -27.30 -10.55
C TYR A 301 -6.63 -26.09 -10.07
N ALA A 302 -6.56 -25.80 -8.76
CA ALA A 302 -7.09 -24.58 -8.20
C ALA A 302 -6.46 -23.39 -8.94
N ASN A 303 -7.30 -22.57 -9.56
CA ASN A 303 -6.88 -21.41 -10.32
C ASN A 303 -6.41 -20.34 -9.34
N ARG A 304 -5.17 -20.44 -8.81
CA ARG A 304 -4.61 -19.42 -7.92
C ARG A 304 -4.53 -18.11 -8.68
N GLN A 305 -5.35 -17.13 -8.30
CA GLN A 305 -5.19 -15.76 -8.75
C GLN A 305 -3.89 -15.19 -8.14
N ALA A 306 -3.21 -14.29 -8.85
CA ALA A 306 -2.00 -13.67 -8.33
C ALA A 306 -2.35 -12.76 -7.15
N ILE A 307 -1.62 -12.88 -6.04
CA ILE A 307 -1.79 -12.03 -4.86
C ILE A 307 -0.74 -10.93 -4.92
N ASP A 308 -1.19 -9.69 -4.80
CA ASP A 308 -0.32 -8.51 -4.77
C ASP A 308 -0.54 -7.75 -3.46
N GLU A 309 0.30 -8.03 -2.45
CA GLU A 309 0.16 -7.48 -1.09
C GLU A 309 0.85 -6.11 -0.92
N CYS A 310 1.63 -5.68 -1.91
CA CYS A 310 2.45 -4.46 -1.84
C CYS A 310 2.22 -3.52 -3.01
N GLY A 311 1.55 -3.95 -4.08
CA GLY A 311 1.34 -3.14 -5.27
C GLY A 311 2.68 -2.74 -5.88
N GLY A 312 2.92 -1.43 -5.96
CA GLY A 312 4.15 -0.86 -6.50
C GLY A 312 5.29 -0.71 -5.49
N ILE A 313 5.11 -1.08 -4.21
CA ILE A 313 6.06 -0.78 -3.12
C ILE A 313 6.66 -2.03 -2.46
N CYS A 314 6.84 -3.11 -3.23
CA CYS A 314 7.40 -4.36 -2.73
C CYS A 314 8.90 -4.25 -2.40
N TYR A 315 9.29 -4.87 -1.28
CA TYR A 315 10.70 -5.10 -0.93
C TYR A 315 11.38 -5.99 -2.00
N PRO A 316 12.68 -5.79 -2.30
CA PRO A 316 13.62 -4.80 -1.75
C PRO A 316 13.58 -3.43 -2.45
N SER A 317 12.79 -3.29 -3.52
CA SER A 317 12.87 -2.12 -4.40
C SER A 317 12.35 -0.81 -3.78
N SER A 318 11.53 -0.90 -2.74
CA SER A 318 10.90 0.25 -2.08
C SER A 318 11.76 0.90 -0.98
N VAL A 319 12.90 0.30 -0.61
CA VAL A 319 13.73 0.72 0.54
C VAL A 319 15.23 0.71 0.19
N PRO A 320 16.09 1.41 0.96
CA PRO A 320 17.54 1.35 0.79
C PRO A 320 18.11 -0.06 0.99
N ASN A 321 19.20 -0.36 0.29
CA ASN A 321 19.94 -1.60 0.49
C ASN A 321 20.43 -1.72 1.95
N GLY A 322 20.40 -2.93 2.49
CA GLY A 322 20.72 -3.20 3.90
C GLY A 322 19.57 -2.98 4.88
N THR A 323 18.39 -2.57 4.42
CA THR A 323 17.18 -2.57 5.24
C THR A 323 16.77 -4.02 5.56
N THR A 324 16.58 -4.34 6.83
CA THR A 324 16.22 -5.69 7.29
C THR A 324 15.00 -5.67 8.21
N LEU A 325 14.19 -6.73 8.14
CA LEU A 325 13.08 -6.96 9.04
C LEU A 325 13.34 -8.25 9.81
N SER A 326 13.25 -8.16 11.13
CA SER A 326 13.32 -9.32 12.03
C SER A 326 11.93 -9.91 12.26
N SER A 327 11.88 -11.19 12.67
CA SER A 327 10.61 -11.89 12.89
C SER A 327 9.79 -11.27 14.02
N ASN A 328 10.43 -10.68 15.05
CA ASN A 328 9.78 -9.96 16.15
C ASN A 328 9.32 -8.54 15.76
N CYS A 329 9.15 -8.27 14.46
CA CYS A 329 8.62 -7.02 13.94
C CYS A 329 9.50 -5.78 14.22
N THR A 330 10.82 -5.96 14.38
CA THR A 330 11.77 -4.84 14.43
C THR A 330 12.34 -4.59 13.02
N LEU A 331 12.03 -3.42 12.46
CA LEU A 331 12.60 -2.94 11.21
C LEU A 331 13.91 -2.19 11.50
N THR A 332 15.01 -2.62 10.87
CA THR A 332 16.28 -1.88 10.89
C THR A 332 16.44 -1.14 9.58
N PHE A 333 16.51 0.18 9.66
CA PHE A 333 16.51 1.07 8.50
C PHE A 333 17.65 2.08 8.59
N THR A 334 18.31 2.37 7.47
CA THR A 334 19.29 3.46 7.37
C THR A 334 18.98 4.31 6.13
N GLY A 335 18.60 5.57 6.35
CA GLY A 335 18.32 6.51 5.27
C GLY A 335 19.61 7.15 4.77
N LEU A 336 19.94 7.01 3.49
CA LEU A 336 21.20 7.54 2.92
C LEU A 336 21.04 8.89 2.21
N ILE A 337 19.81 9.29 1.91
CA ILE A 337 19.52 10.52 1.16
C ILE A 337 18.55 11.35 2.01
N PRO A 338 18.93 12.58 2.41
CA PRO A 338 18.05 13.44 3.19
C PRO A 338 16.85 13.88 2.36
N ASN A 339 15.78 14.30 3.04
CA ASN A 339 14.52 14.77 2.46
C ASN A 339 13.87 13.76 1.51
N THR A 340 14.02 12.47 1.80
CA THR A 340 13.52 11.37 0.98
C THR A 340 12.47 10.55 1.72
N TRP A 341 11.40 10.20 1.02
CA TRP A 341 10.32 9.34 1.50
C TRP A 341 10.50 7.91 1.02
N TYR A 342 10.37 6.95 1.93
CA TYR A 342 10.34 5.52 1.63
C TYR A 342 9.02 4.93 2.10
N ALA A 343 8.49 3.95 1.37
CA ALA A 343 7.28 3.25 1.75
C ALA A 343 7.62 1.84 2.23
N ILE A 344 7.03 1.46 3.36
CA ILE A 344 7.16 0.15 3.98
C ILE A 344 5.83 -0.60 3.79
N SER A 345 5.91 -1.87 3.39
CA SER A 345 4.76 -2.77 3.30
C SER A 345 5.07 -4.11 3.93
N LEU A 346 4.37 -4.42 5.01
CA LEU A 346 4.56 -5.60 5.84
C LEU A 346 3.26 -6.38 5.99
N GLN A 347 3.42 -7.65 6.34
CA GLN A 347 2.36 -8.53 6.84
C GLN A 347 2.73 -8.95 8.27
N VAL A 348 1.80 -8.72 9.20
CA VAL A 348 1.88 -9.25 10.56
C VAL A 348 1.06 -10.53 10.58
N GLU A 349 1.76 -11.64 10.68
CA GLU A 349 1.20 -12.98 10.61
C GLU A 349 1.08 -13.58 12.00
N ASP A 350 -0.03 -14.28 12.19
CA ASP A 350 -0.35 -14.97 13.43
C ASP A 350 -0.25 -16.48 13.22
N PHE A 351 0.47 -17.13 14.12
CA PHE A 351 0.72 -18.55 14.13
C PHE A 351 0.24 -19.14 15.46
N ILE A 352 -0.44 -20.29 15.42
CA ILE A 352 -0.95 -20.95 16.64
C ILE A 352 0.12 -21.26 17.70
N ASN A 353 1.40 -21.34 17.31
CA ASN A 353 2.56 -21.45 18.21
C ASN A 353 3.87 -21.24 17.46
N THR A 354 4.98 -21.23 18.21
CA THR A 354 6.34 -21.05 17.70
C THR A 354 6.84 -22.12 16.74
N THR A 355 6.21 -23.30 16.69
CA THR A 355 6.59 -24.39 15.76
C THR A 355 5.79 -24.38 14.47
N SER A 356 4.70 -23.62 14.40
CA SER A 356 3.87 -23.57 13.20
C SER A 356 4.61 -22.88 12.04
N THR A 357 4.42 -23.45 10.84
CA THR A 357 4.97 -22.94 9.59
C THR A 357 3.92 -22.27 8.70
N THR A 358 2.64 -22.36 9.06
CA THR A 358 1.53 -21.78 8.31
C THR A 358 0.81 -20.76 9.18
N PRO A 359 0.67 -19.51 8.71
CA PRO A 359 -0.09 -18.51 9.45
C PRO A 359 -1.58 -18.81 9.38
N MET A 360 -2.29 -18.53 10.47
CA MET A 360 -3.76 -18.60 10.55
C MET A 360 -4.39 -17.33 9.98
N SER A 361 -3.73 -16.19 10.16
CA SER A 361 -4.21 -14.91 9.65
C SER A 361 -3.06 -13.95 9.40
N SER A 362 -3.38 -12.86 8.69
CA SER A 362 -2.40 -11.83 8.37
C SER A 362 -3.04 -10.45 8.31
N VAL A 363 -2.39 -9.48 8.96
CA VAL A 363 -2.78 -8.07 8.95
C VAL A 363 -1.74 -7.24 8.18
N PRO A 364 -2.13 -6.57 7.08
CA PRO A 364 -1.25 -5.68 6.34
C PRO A 364 -0.95 -4.40 7.13
N VAL A 365 0.31 -3.98 7.08
CA VAL A 365 0.77 -2.72 7.65
C VAL A 365 1.59 -1.97 6.60
N GLN A 366 1.09 -0.81 6.17
CA GLN A 366 1.80 0.09 5.26
C GLN A 366 1.99 1.45 5.91
N PHE A 367 3.19 2.00 5.80
CA PHE A 367 3.51 3.33 6.34
C PHE A 367 4.71 3.94 5.61
N LEU A 368 4.96 5.22 5.85
CA LEU A 368 6.08 5.96 5.28
C LEU A 368 7.22 6.13 6.30
N ILE A 369 8.45 6.22 5.79
CA ILE A 369 9.61 6.69 6.52
C ILE A 369 10.12 7.96 5.84
N TYR A 370 10.29 9.04 6.60
CA TYR A 370 10.94 10.26 6.15
C TYR A 370 12.38 10.32 6.65
N VAL A 371 13.33 10.47 5.72
CA VAL A 371 14.74 10.69 6.07
C VAL A 371 15.00 12.18 6.26
N MET A 372 15.20 12.57 7.50
CA MET A 372 15.56 13.92 7.90
C MET A 372 17.03 14.21 7.59
N PRO A 373 17.39 15.47 7.29
CA PRO A 373 18.79 15.89 7.24
C PRO A 373 19.49 15.67 8.59
N LEU A 374 20.81 15.76 8.59
CA LEU A 374 21.57 15.79 9.84
C LEU A 374 21.12 17.02 10.63
N PRO A 375 20.63 16.86 11.87
CA PRO A 375 20.27 18.00 12.69
C PRO A 375 21.54 18.78 13.03
N GLU A 376 21.43 20.11 13.07
CA GLU A 376 22.54 20.95 13.50
C GLU A 376 22.90 20.71 14.98
N CYS A 377 21.96 20.18 15.77
CA CYS A 377 22.21 19.69 17.12
C CYS A 377 21.91 18.20 17.29
N PRO A 378 22.87 17.41 17.80
CA PRO A 378 22.71 15.96 17.96
C PRO A 378 21.88 15.56 19.20
N THR A 379 21.58 16.48 20.12
CA THR A 379 20.80 16.15 21.32
C THR A 379 19.30 16.27 21.03
N VAL A 380 18.58 15.16 21.18
CA VAL A 380 17.13 15.11 21.01
C VAL A 380 16.43 15.93 22.11
N PRO A 381 15.38 16.71 21.79
CA PRO A 381 14.59 17.41 22.80
C PRO A 381 13.97 16.46 23.82
N ILE A 382 13.92 16.90 25.07
CA ILE A 382 13.32 16.15 26.18
C ILE A 382 11.89 16.63 26.38
N ILE A 383 10.94 15.70 26.38
CA ILE A 383 9.52 15.95 26.63
C ILE A 383 9.24 15.62 28.10
N LEU A 384 8.66 16.57 28.82
CA LEU A 384 8.31 16.47 30.25
C LEU A 384 6.82 16.82 30.44
N PRO A 385 6.08 16.11 31.29
CA PRO A 385 6.50 14.96 32.08
C PRO A 385 6.75 13.73 31.21
N ALA A 386 7.75 12.93 31.58
CA ALA A 386 8.13 11.73 30.85
C ALA A 386 7.11 10.61 31.16
N SER A 387 6.10 10.48 30.30
CA SER A 387 5.16 9.35 30.22
C SER A 387 4.62 8.82 31.55
N ASP A 388 3.74 9.57 32.20
CA ASP A 388 2.87 9.04 33.26
C ASP A 388 1.44 8.83 32.71
N CYS A 389 0.77 7.76 33.15
CA CYS A 389 -0.67 7.60 32.90
C CYS A 389 -1.44 8.56 33.81
N TYR A 390 -2.24 9.45 33.22
CA TYR A 390 -3.14 10.34 33.96
C TYR A 390 -4.53 9.71 34.06
N GLU A 391 -5.02 9.55 35.27
CA GLU A 391 -6.43 9.25 35.50
C GLU A 391 -7.26 10.53 35.33
N ILE A 392 -8.24 10.48 34.43
CA ILE A 392 -9.14 11.59 34.11
C ILE A 392 -10.58 11.11 34.20
N ILE A 393 -11.47 11.97 34.70
CA ILE A 393 -12.88 11.62 34.93
C ILE A 393 -13.71 11.97 33.69
N ALA A 394 -14.48 11.01 33.20
CA ALA A 394 -15.44 11.21 32.11
C ALA A 394 -16.41 12.37 32.43
N GLY A 395 -16.58 13.29 31.48
CA GLY A 395 -17.44 14.47 31.58
C GLY A 395 -16.80 15.69 32.25
N VAL A 396 -15.58 15.58 32.79
CA VAL A 396 -14.91 16.67 33.49
C VAL A 396 -13.80 17.26 32.60
N PRO A 397 -13.83 18.58 32.30
CA PRO A 397 -12.74 19.21 31.56
C PRO A 397 -11.46 19.17 32.39
N THR A 398 -10.41 18.58 31.82
CA THR A 398 -9.11 18.43 32.45
C THR A 398 -8.05 19.12 31.60
N THR A 399 -7.13 19.82 32.25
CA THR A 399 -5.97 20.44 31.61
C THR A 399 -4.68 19.88 32.15
N PHE A 400 -3.68 19.71 31.28
CA PHE A 400 -2.33 19.34 31.68
C PHE A 400 -1.31 20.04 30.79
N ASN A 401 -0.18 20.38 31.39
CA ASN A 401 0.90 21.09 30.73
C ASN A 401 1.98 20.10 30.32
N LEU A 402 2.51 20.30 29.13
CA LEU A 402 3.66 19.57 28.65
C LEU A 402 4.76 20.57 28.31
N PHE A 403 5.96 20.27 28.77
CA PHE A 403 7.16 21.04 28.57
C PHE A 403 8.09 20.29 27.61
N VAL A 404 8.75 21.04 26.73
CA VAL A 404 9.78 20.49 25.88
C VAL A 404 11.05 21.31 26.11
N LEU A 405 12.12 20.61 26.47
CA LEU A 405 13.42 21.20 26.75
C LEU A 405 14.39 20.84 25.62
N ASN A 406 14.96 21.85 25.00
CA ASN A 406 16.07 21.70 24.06
C ASN A 406 17.41 21.89 24.79
N ASN A 407 18.22 20.83 24.88
CA ASN A 407 19.54 20.91 25.55
C ASN A 407 20.66 21.45 24.66
N CYS A 408 20.34 21.85 23.44
CA CYS A 408 21.26 22.53 22.54
C CYS A 408 21.49 23.99 22.95
N ASP A 409 22.50 24.64 22.36
CA ASP A 409 22.67 26.09 22.49
C ASP A 409 21.45 26.81 21.87
N PRO A 410 20.63 27.54 22.66
CA PRO A 410 19.43 28.20 22.16
C PRO A 410 19.74 29.32 21.16
N ASN A 411 20.98 29.81 21.09
CA ASN A 411 21.40 30.80 20.10
C ASN A 411 21.66 30.18 18.71
N VAL A 412 21.71 28.85 18.63
CA VAL A 412 21.97 28.11 17.40
C VAL A 412 20.67 27.50 16.89
N ILE A 413 19.91 26.81 17.76
CA ILE A 413 18.69 26.07 17.40
C ILE A 413 17.63 26.20 18.48
N GLY A 414 16.43 26.60 18.07
CA GLY A 414 15.23 26.63 18.92
C GLY A 414 14.32 25.42 18.70
N ILE A 415 13.36 25.22 19.61
CA ILE A 415 12.22 24.35 19.31
C ILE A 415 11.34 25.11 18.33
N ALA A 416 11.18 24.56 17.13
CA ALA A 416 10.43 25.18 16.06
C ALA A 416 8.94 24.85 16.17
N ASP A 417 8.60 23.63 16.57
CA ASP A 417 7.21 23.23 16.76
C ASP A 417 7.04 22.07 17.75
N VAL A 418 5.85 22.00 18.35
CA VAL A 418 5.36 20.86 19.14
C VAL A 418 4.00 20.48 18.58
N MET A 419 3.89 19.26 18.07
CA MET A 419 2.74 18.82 17.27
C MET A 419 2.22 17.46 17.70
N MET A 420 0.89 17.27 17.66
CA MET A 420 0.26 15.98 17.91
C MET A 420 0.34 15.11 16.65
N SER A 421 1.08 14.00 16.70
CA SER A 421 1.12 13.00 15.63
C SER A 421 -0.04 12.01 15.70
N LYS A 422 -0.57 11.77 16.91
CA LYS A 422 -1.81 11.02 17.16
C LYS A 422 -2.64 11.80 18.17
N THR A 423 -3.89 12.12 17.84
CA THR A 423 -4.83 12.78 18.78
C THR A 423 -5.89 11.80 19.26
N ILE A 424 -6.58 12.17 20.33
CA ILE A 424 -7.83 11.55 20.76
C ILE A 424 -8.97 12.54 20.50
N THR A 425 -10.15 12.03 20.17
CA THR A 425 -11.31 12.88 19.84
C THR A 425 -11.63 13.83 20.99
N GLY A 426 -11.65 15.13 20.73
CA GLY A 426 -11.93 16.16 21.73
C GLY A 426 -10.72 16.67 22.51
N LEU A 427 -9.52 16.10 22.32
CA LEU A 427 -8.28 16.67 22.86
C LEU A 427 -7.87 17.87 22.01
N GLN A 428 -7.62 18.98 22.69
CA GLN A 428 -7.14 20.23 22.09
C GLN A 428 -5.76 20.56 22.67
N MET A 429 -4.91 21.15 21.83
CA MET A 429 -3.57 21.61 22.18
C MET A 429 -3.47 23.09 21.83
N THR A 430 -2.91 23.91 22.71
CA THR A 430 -2.59 25.31 22.39
C THR A 430 -1.38 25.40 21.46
N ASN A 431 -1.16 26.57 20.88
CA ASN A 431 0.12 26.85 20.22
C ASN A 431 1.27 26.75 21.24
N MET A 432 2.46 26.37 20.74
CA MET A 432 3.69 26.37 21.51
C MET A 432 3.99 27.77 22.06
N THR A 433 4.36 27.83 23.34
CA THR A 433 4.76 29.07 24.00
C THR A 433 6.16 28.91 24.59
N VAL A 434 7.06 29.84 24.30
CA VAL A 434 8.41 29.88 24.88
C VAL A 434 8.33 30.32 26.34
N TRP A 435 9.11 29.68 27.20
CA TRP A 435 9.13 29.99 28.62
C TRP A 435 9.81 31.36 28.85
N PRO A 436 9.21 32.29 29.62
CA PRO A 436 9.68 33.68 29.69
C PRO A 436 11.13 33.89 30.15
N THR A 437 11.71 32.91 30.84
CA THR A 437 13.06 33.00 31.42
C THR A 437 14.04 32.00 30.83
N ASN A 438 13.62 31.18 29.86
CA ASN A 438 14.45 30.13 29.28
C ASN A 438 13.99 29.81 27.85
N ASP A 439 14.74 30.33 26.87
CA ASP A 439 14.43 30.16 25.45
C ASP A 439 14.59 28.70 24.95
N SER A 440 15.33 27.88 25.71
CA SER A 440 15.44 26.44 25.47
C SER A 440 14.22 25.65 25.94
N LEU A 441 13.31 26.27 26.70
CA LEU A 441 12.14 25.61 27.27
C LEU A 441 10.87 26.17 26.63
N VAL A 442 10.06 25.29 26.07
CA VAL A 442 8.71 25.64 25.59
C VAL A 442 7.67 24.82 26.32
N PHE A 443 6.42 25.28 26.31
CA PHE A 443 5.31 24.51 26.82
C PHE A 443 4.08 24.62 25.91
N VAL A 444 3.26 23.57 25.97
CA VAL A 444 1.93 23.48 25.37
C VAL A 444 0.93 23.06 26.43
N VAL A 445 -0.30 23.56 26.32
CA VAL A 445 -1.40 23.21 27.21
C VAL A 445 -2.36 22.31 26.46
N PHE A 446 -2.65 21.16 27.05
CA PHE A 446 -3.69 20.26 26.57
C PHE A 446 -4.97 20.49 27.35
N THR A 447 -6.10 20.52 26.63
CA THR A 447 -7.44 20.55 27.21
C THR A 447 -8.23 19.36 26.68
N PHE A 448 -8.82 18.56 27.58
CA PHE A 448 -9.60 17.40 27.19
C PHE A 448 -10.85 17.25 28.06
N THR A 449 -12.01 17.01 27.44
CA THR A 449 -13.26 16.65 28.12
C THR A 449 -13.71 15.25 27.64
N PRO A 450 -13.24 14.17 28.30
CA PRO A 450 -13.56 12.81 27.88
C PRO A 450 -15.06 12.56 27.94
N GLN A 451 -15.59 11.88 26.93
CA GLN A 451 -16.97 11.43 26.86
C GLN A 451 -17.11 10.02 27.48
N PHE A 452 -18.32 9.64 27.90
CA PHE A 452 -18.55 8.32 28.52
C PHE A 452 -18.23 7.14 27.58
N ASN A 453 -18.29 7.33 26.27
CA ASN A 453 -17.86 6.33 25.28
C ASN A 453 -16.33 6.26 25.09
N GLN A 454 -15.56 7.07 25.82
CA GLN A 454 -14.09 7.08 25.81
C GLN A 454 -13.49 6.49 27.10
N ILE A 455 -14.30 5.85 27.95
CA ILE A 455 -13.82 5.14 29.14
C ILE A 455 -12.84 4.02 28.73
N GLY A 456 -11.67 4.00 29.35
CA GLY A 456 -10.59 3.05 29.07
C GLY A 456 -9.26 3.75 28.83
N LEU A 457 -8.24 2.97 28.44
CA LEU A 457 -6.92 3.51 28.13
C LEU A 457 -6.99 4.34 26.84
N GLN A 458 -6.56 5.60 26.93
CA GLN A 458 -6.43 6.51 25.79
C GLN A 458 -4.96 6.80 25.52
N THR A 459 -4.58 6.94 24.25
CA THR A 459 -3.19 7.20 23.85
C THR A 459 -3.15 8.24 22.75
N PHE A 460 -2.42 9.33 23.00
CA PHE A 460 -2.05 10.34 22.02
C PHE A 460 -0.52 10.38 21.91
N CYS A 461 0.00 10.92 20.81
CA CYS A 461 1.44 11.00 20.57
C CYS A 461 1.79 12.40 20.11
N ILE A 462 2.97 12.86 20.50
CA ILE A 462 3.48 14.19 20.18
C ILE A 462 4.88 14.08 19.61
N ILE A 463 5.25 15.06 18.79
CA ILE A 463 6.57 15.23 18.21
C ILE A 463 7.00 16.65 18.55
N ALA A 464 8.21 16.79 19.07
CA ALA A 464 8.90 18.06 19.17
C ALA A 464 9.94 18.13 18.06
N TYR A 465 10.00 19.27 17.39
CA TYR A 465 10.88 19.51 16.26
C TYR A 465 11.72 20.76 16.49
N THR A 466 12.98 20.70 16.09
CA THR A 466 13.97 21.77 16.19
C THR A 466 14.45 22.16 14.80
N GLU A 467 14.58 23.46 14.54
CA GLU A 467 15.16 24.01 13.29
C GLU A 467 16.53 24.62 13.52
#